data_AF-A0A7J6VRN4-F1
#
_entry.id   AF-A0A7J6VRN4-F1
#
_cell.length_a   1.000
_cell.length_b   1.000
_cell.length_c   1.000
_cell.angle_alpha   90.00
_cell.angle_beta   90.00
_cell.angle_gamma   90.00
#
_symmetry.space_group_name_H-M   'P 1'
#
loop_
_entity.id
_entity.type
_entity.pdbx_description
1 polymer ?
#
loop_
_entity_poly.entity_id
_entity_poly.type
_entity_poly.pdbx_seq_one_letter_code
_entity_poly.pdbx_strand_id
1 'polypeptide(L)'
;MQVTRLVCGGFIVGCRFNHTMNDGTGFVQFMTAVAEIARGASVPSVKPVWNRELLMARNPPRVICVPHVYDEYHHNYGLPVADMVYLEDTIDLSFFFSLPEIASLKNLLPPHLRTCSKFEILATCIWRCRTIALNFNSSDIVRFVCVVNARAKLNPPLPVGYYGNALGLPVALTTVGELCQNPLGYALELVKKAKAEVTDELMKSTADFLVINGRPNYVNIRTYEVSDITHIGFKDIDYGWGKPLYGGPIAADIGLCFFQSSTNNKGEDGILAMVSLPRLSTERFTVEIEKMIREANGVNFSCFPALLRL
;
A
#
# COMPACT_ATOMS: atom_id res chain seq x y z
N MET A 1 -17.81 2.16 16.09
CA MET A 1 -17.37 3.54 15.80
C MET A 1 -17.26 4.30 17.11
N GLN A 2 -16.38 5.28 17.18
CA GLN A 2 -16.20 6.19 18.31
C GLN A 2 -16.09 7.61 17.77
N VAL A 3 -16.80 8.55 18.42
CA VAL A 3 -16.67 9.98 18.12
C VAL A 3 -16.01 10.64 19.32
N THR A 4 -14.85 11.26 19.11
CA THR A 4 -14.09 11.95 20.15
C THR A 4 -14.10 13.44 19.85
N ARG A 5 -14.71 14.24 20.73
CA ARG A 5 -14.71 15.70 20.63
C ARG A 5 -13.42 16.27 21.23
N LEU A 6 -12.77 17.17 20.50
CA LEU A 6 -11.57 17.87 20.93
C LEU A 6 -11.94 19.17 21.65
N VAL A 7 -11.04 19.64 22.54
CA VAL A 7 -11.22 20.88 23.31
C VAL A 7 -11.37 22.12 22.41
N CYS A 8 -10.79 22.12 21.22
CA CYS A 8 -10.91 23.19 20.22
C CYS A 8 -12.23 23.17 19.43
N GLY A 9 -13.15 22.25 19.74
CA GLY A 9 -14.43 22.11 19.04
C GLY A 9 -14.41 21.20 17.82
N GLY A 10 -13.23 20.80 17.34
CA GLY A 10 -13.09 19.74 16.33
C GLY A 10 -13.48 18.36 16.86
N PHE A 11 -13.56 17.36 15.99
CA PHE A 11 -13.84 15.98 16.38
C PHE A 11 -13.08 14.96 15.52
N ILE A 12 -12.92 13.76 16.07
CA ILE A 12 -12.34 12.59 15.41
C ILE A 12 -13.41 11.51 15.33
N VAL A 13 -13.61 10.92 14.16
CA VAL A 13 -14.44 9.73 13.97
C VAL A 13 -13.53 8.53 13.78
N GLY A 14 -13.37 7.74 14.84
CA GLY A 14 -12.63 6.48 14.82
C GLY A 14 -13.55 5.30 14.47
N CYS A 15 -13.09 4.41 13.61
CA CYS A 15 -13.81 3.19 13.29
C CYS A 15 -12.87 1.99 13.27
N ARG A 16 -13.37 0.86 13.78
CA ARG A 16 -12.75 -0.46 13.66
C ARG A 16 -13.74 -1.33 12.90
N PHE A 17 -13.23 -2.08 11.93
CA PHE A 17 -14.01 -3.01 11.14
C PHE A 17 -13.22 -4.30 10.92
N ASN A 18 -13.94 -5.38 10.62
CA ASN A 18 -13.32 -6.65 10.28
C ASN A 18 -12.98 -6.65 8.78
N HIS A 19 -11.69 -6.70 8.44
CA HIS A 19 -11.21 -6.66 7.06
C HIS A 19 -11.67 -7.88 6.23
N THR A 20 -12.13 -8.98 6.84
CA THR A 20 -12.80 -10.08 6.11
C THR A 20 -14.10 -9.62 5.45
N MET A 21 -14.77 -8.62 6.03
CA MET A 21 -16.07 -8.14 5.55
C MET A 21 -15.93 -7.18 4.36
N ASN A 22 -14.93 -6.31 4.36
CA ASN A 22 -14.73 -5.30 3.33
C ASN A 22 -13.26 -4.88 3.23
N ASP A 23 -12.86 -4.41 2.05
CA ASP A 23 -11.61 -3.72 1.84
C ASP A 23 -11.76 -2.20 2.08
N GLY A 24 -10.68 -1.44 1.95
CA GLY A 24 -10.70 0.02 2.14
C GLY A 24 -11.72 0.76 1.27
N THR A 25 -11.98 0.30 0.03
CA THR A 25 -13.01 0.90 -0.84
C THR A 25 -14.41 0.65 -0.28
N GLY A 26 -14.71 -0.58 0.13
CA GLY A 26 -15.98 -0.91 0.78
C GLY A 26 -16.17 -0.18 2.10
N PHE A 27 -15.10 0.00 2.87
CA PHE A 27 -15.11 0.76 4.11
C PHE A 27 -15.45 2.24 3.88
N VAL A 28 -14.81 2.89 2.91
CA VAL A 28 -15.14 4.29 2.57
C VAL A 28 -16.56 4.41 2.07
N GLN A 29 -17.04 3.49 1.22
CA GLN A 29 -18.44 3.50 0.77
C GLN A 29 -19.42 3.46 1.96
N PHE A 30 -19.15 2.62 2.96
CA PHE A 30 -19.94 2.58 4.19
C PHE A 30 -19.89 3.92 4.93
N MET A 31 -18.71 4.50 5.14
CA MET A 31 -18.56 5.77 5.85
C MET A 31 -19.22 6.95 5.13
N THR A 32 -19.15 6.98 3.80
CA THR A 32 -19.86 7.95 2.96
C THR A 32 -21.37 7.82 3.11
N ALA A 33 -21.91 6.59 3.12
CA ALA A 33 -23.34 6.36 3.35
C ALA A 33 -23.79 6.87 4.72
N VAL A 34 -23.00 6.63 5.77
CA VAL A 34 -23.26 7.17 7.12
C VAL A 34 -23.25 8.70 7.11
N ALA A 35 -22.29 9.31 6.41
CA ALA A 35 -22.16 10.76 6.30
C ALA A 35 -23.32 11.41 5.53
N GLU A 36 -23.81 10.79 4.47
CA GLU A 36 -25.00 11.23 3.74
C GLU A 36 -26.26 11.18 4.60
N ILE A 37 -26.47 10.08 5.33
CA ILE A 37 -27.61 9.93 6.25
C ILE A 37 -27.52 10.95 7.39
N ALA A 38 -26.33 11.20 7.93
CA ALA A 38 -26.12 12.23 8.94
C ALA A 38 -26.49 13.64 8.44
N ARG A 39 -26.35 13.90 7.14
CA ARG A 39 -26.78 15.15 6.47
C ARG A 39 -28.26 15.16 6.04
N GLY A 40 -29.03 14.14 6.43
CA GLY A 40 -30.47 14.06 6.17
C GLY A 40 -30.87 13.30 4.91
N ALA A 41 -29.96 12.60 4.24
CA ALA A 41 -30.33 11.70 3.15
C ALA A 41 -31.17 10.53 3.70
N SER A 42 -32.29 10.21 3.03
CA SER A 42 -33.13 9.07 3.39
C SER A 42 -32.54 7.73 2.92
N VAL A 43 -31.72 7.75 1.88
CA VAL A 43 -31.01 6.60 1.32
C VAL A 43 -29.60 7.01 0.86
N PRO A 44 -28.61 6.10 0.94
CA PRO A 44 -27.28 6.36 0.37
C PRO A 44 -27.33 6.56 -1.15
N SER A 45 -26.46 7.42 -1.67
CA SER A 45 -26.30 7.68 -3.11
C SER A 45 -25.83 6.42 -3.87
N VAL A 46 -24.98 5.61 -3.24
CA VAL A 46 -24.55 4.31 -3.74
C VAL A 46 -25.18 3.21 -2.89
N LYS A 47 -26.13 2.46 -3.48
CA LYS A 47 -26.79 1.34 -2.79
C LYS A 47 -25.78 0.21 -2.55
N PRO A 48 -25.69 -0.36 -1.34
CA PRO A 48 -24.79 -1.46 -1.06
C PRO A 48 -25.21 -2.72 -1.82
N VAL A 49 -24.25 -3.42 -2.40
CA VAL A 49 -24.44 -4.69 -3.10
C VAL A 49 -23.65 -5.77 -2.36
N TRP A 50 -24.36 -6.80 -1.88
CA TRP A 50 -23.75 -7.92 -1.15
C TRP A 50 -22.95 -8.85 -2.08
N ASN A 51 -23.61 -9.34 -3.12
CA ASN A 51 -23.21 -10.32 -4.14
C ASN A 51 -21.79 -10.93 -4.02
N ARG A 52 -21.49 -11.65 -2.93
CA ARG A 52 -20.18 -12.26 -2.69
C ARG A 52 -19.91 -13.45 -3.60
N GLU A 53 -20.97 -14.06 -4.10
CA GLU A 53 -20.96 -15.15 -5.07
C GLU A 53 -20.26 -14.75 -6.39
N LEU A 54 -20.16 -13.45 -6.71
CA LEU A 54 -19.42 -12.97 -7.87
C LEU A 54 -17.92 -13.27 -7.82
N LEU A 55 -17.37 -13.54 -6.63
CA LEU A 55 -15.97 -13.88 -6.40
C LEU A 55 -15.78 -15.32 -5.88
N MET A 56 -16.81 -16.16 -5.99
CA MET A 56 -16.67 -17.57 -5.66
C MET A 56 -15.78 -18.31 -6.67
N ALA A 57 -15.15 -19.39 -6.20
CA ALA A 57 -14.47 -20.33 -7.07
C ALA A 57 -15.41 -20.88 -8.15
N ARG A 58 -14.83 -21.24 -9.29
CA ARG A 58 -15.50 -21.96 -10.37
C ARG A 58 -15.91 -23.36 -9.89
N ASN A 59 -16.85 -23.96 -10.61
CA ASN A 59 -17.26 -25.35 -10.38
C ASN A 59 -17.15 -26.16 -11.68
N PRO A 60 -16.17 -27.08 -11.81
CA PRO A 60 -15.13 -27.39 -10.82
C PRO A 60 -14.08 -26.27 -10.70
N PRO A 61 -13.41 -26.12 -9.54
CA PRO A 61 -12.28 -25.21 -9.39
C PRO A 61 -11.15 -25.56 -10.37
N ARG A 62 -10.54 -24.57 -11.02
CA ARG A 62 -9.47 -24.77 -12.01
C ARG A 62 -8.39 -23.71 -11.86
N VAL A 63 -7.27 -24.03 -11.23
CA VAL A 63 -6.14 -23.10 -11.12
C VAL A 63 -5.41 -23.02 -12.47
N ILE A 64 -5.50 -21.88 -13.16
CA ILE A 64 -4.73 -21.60 -14.39
C ILE A 64 -3.46 -20.81 -14.04
N CYS A 65 -3.57 -19.87 -13.11
CA CYS A 65 -2.45 -19.07 -12.62
C CYS A 65 -2.31 -19.26 -11.10
N VAL A 66 -1.16 -19.72 -10.63
CA VAL A 66 -0.88 -19.81 -9.19
C VAL A 66 -0.52 -18.42 -8.68
N PRO A 67 -1.19 -17.88 -7.64
CA PRO A 67 -0.85 -16.57 -7.11
C PRO A 67 0.46 -16.64 -6.31
N HIS A 68 1.49 -15.91 -6.77
CA HIS A 68 2.82 -15.90 -6.17
C HIS A 68 2.87 -15.55 -4.67
N VAL A 69 1.84 -14.89 -4.16
CA VAL A 69 1.72 -14.56 -2.73
C VAL A 69 1.61 -15.80 -1.83
N TYR A 70 1.20 -16.94 -2.41
CA TYR A 70 1.11 -18.24 -1.75
C TYR A 70 2.20 -19.22 -2.17
N ASP A 71 3.21 -18.78 -2.93
CA ASP A 71 4.32 -19.66 -3.33
C ASP A 71 4.95 -20.27 -2.07
N GLU A 72 5.09 -21.60 -2.08
CA GLU A 72 5.65 -22.34 -0.96
C GLU A 72 7.05 -21.80 -0.65
N TYR A 73 7.17 -21.09 0.46
CA TYR A 73 8.46 -20.99 1.11
C TYR A 73 8.76 -22.39 1.65
N HIS A 74 9.71 -23.10 1.04
CA HIS A 74 10.22 -24.38 1.54
C HIS A 74 10.56 -24.25 3.03
N HIS A 75 9.61 -24.58 3.89
CA HIS A 75 9.75 -24.62 5.33
C HIS A 75 10.53 -25.88 5.68
N ASN A 76 11.85 -25.79 5.63
CA ASN A 76 12.71 -26.74 6.34
C ASN A 76 13.54 -26.11 7.45
N TYR A 77 13.44 -24.81 7.68
CA TYR A 77 14.03 -24.16 8.85
C TYR A 77 13.06 -23.08 9.32
N GLY A 78 12.77 -23.05 10.62
CA GLY A 78 11.97 -21.98 11.22
C GLY A 78 12.52 -20.60 10.84
N LEU A 79 11.67 -19.58 10.88
CA LEU A 79 12.05 -18.19 10.62
C LEU A 79 13.41 -17.90 11.30
N PRO A 80 14.43 -17.45 10.56
CA PRO A 80 15.68 -17.02 11.16
C PRO A 80 15.37 -16.05 12.30
N VAL A 81 16.03 -16.20 13.45
CA VAL A 81 15.85 -15.31 14.62
C VAL A 81 15.95 -13.83 14.20
N ALA A 82 16.83 -13.54 13.24
CA ALA A 82 16.94 -12.24 12.61
C ALA A 82 15.60 -11.74 12.06
N ASP A 83 14.85 -12.54 11.31
CA ASP A 83 13.53 -12.19 10.75
C ASP A 83 12.44 -12.06 11.83
N MET A 84 12.56 -12.75 12.97
CA MET A 84 11.64 -12.62 14.11
C MET A 84 11.88 -11.34 14.94
N VAL A 85 13.12 -10.85 15.02
CA VAL A 85 13.46 -9.58 15.71
C VAL A 85 12.79 -8.36 15.02
N TYR A 86 12.39 -8.47 13.75
CA TYR A 86 11.65 -7.41 13.06
C TYR A 86 10.21 -7.23 13.56
N LEU A 87 9.68 -8.16 14.38
CA LEU A 87 8.26 -8.20 14.75
C LEU A 87 7.91 -7.56 16.10
N GLU A 88 8.88 -7.22 16.96
CA GLU A 88 8.59 -6.87 18.37
C GLU A 88 8.84 -5.39 18.76
N ASP A 89 9.61 -4.61 18.00
CA ASP A 89 9.82 -3.16 18.24
C ASP A 89 9.89 -2.35 16.93
N THR A 90 8.71 -2.04 16.38
CA THR A 90 8.58 -1.18 15.21
C THR A 90 8.12 0.23 15.56
N ILE A 91 8.48 1.17 14.69
CA ILE A 91 8.06 2.57 14.74
C ILE A 91 7.37 2.90 13.41
N ASP A 92 6.23 3.55 13.52
CA ASP A 92 5.56 4.16 12.38
C ASP A 92 6.18 5.52 12.07
N LEU A 93 6.64 5.65 10.84
CA LEU A 93 7.18 6.88 10.28
C LEU A 93 6.26 7.37 9.16
N SER A 94 6.17 8.69 9.02
CA SER A 94 5.44 9.32 7.92
C SER A 94 6.36 10.23 7.14
N PHE A 95 6.40 10.04 5.82
CA PHE A 95 7.20 10.86 4.91
C PHE A 95 6.27 11.53 3.90
N PHE A 96 6.26 12.86 3.91
CA PHE A 96 5.51 13.64 2.94
C PHE A 96 6.36 13.89 1.69
N PHE A 97 5.81 13.53 0.53
CA PHE A 97 6.39 13.81 -0.78
C PHE A 97 5.45 14.73 -1.55
N SER A 98 5.88 15.98 -1.77
CA SER A 98 5.15 16.94 -2.60
C SER A 98 5.05 16.46 -4.05
N LEU A 99 4.06 16.94 -4.81
CA LEU A 99 3.96 16.62 -6.24
C LEU A 99 5.22 16.99 -7.05
N PRO A 100 5.88 18.14 -6.81
CA PRO A 100 7.16 18.46 -7.45
C PRO A 100 8.28 17.48 -7.07
N GLU A 101 8.40 17.09 -5.81
CA GLU A 101 9.41 16.11 -5.39
C GLU A 101 9.19 14.76 -6.09
N ILE A 102 7.95 14.26 -6.15
CA ILE A 102 7.61 13.02 -6.87
C ILE A 102 7.96 13.14 -8.36
N ALA A 103 7.75 14.31 -8.96
CA ALA A 103 8.15 14.55 -10.34
C ALA A 103 9.68 14.52 -10.50
N SER A 104 10.43 15.11 -9.56
CA SER A 104 11.90 15.04 -9.54
C SER A 104 12.41 13.61 -9.39
N LEU A 105 11.76 12.75 -8.60
CA LEU A 105 12.17 11.34 -8.45
C LEU A 105 12.28 10.60 -9.79
N LYS A 106 11.47 10.99 -10.79
CA LYS A 106 11.52 10.41 -12.13
C LYS A 106 12.82 10.72 -12.86
N ASN A 107 13.57 11.74 -12.46
CA ASN A 107 14.88 12.05 -13.05
C ASN A 107 15.92 10.97 -12.77
N LEU A 108 15.73 10.18 -11.70
CA LEU A 108 16.54 9.00 -11.36
C LEU A 108 16.36 7.84 -12.37
N LEU A 109 15.38 7.93 -13.26
CA LEU A 109 15.07 6.92 -14.25
C LEU A 109 15.61 7.29 -15.65
N PRO A 110 15.95 6.29 -16.48
CA PRO A 110 16.23 6.52 -17.89
C PRO A 110 14.99 7.10 -18.59
N PRO A 111 15.15 7.90 -19.67
CA PRO A 111 14.05 8.65 -20.29
C PRO A 111 12.79 7.83 -20.63
N HIS A 112 12.97 6.60 -21.14
CA HIS A 112 11.85 5.72 -21.52
C HIS A 112 11.01 5.22 -20.34
N LEU A 113 11.53 5.27 -19.11
CA LEU A 113 10.82 4.86 -17.88
C LEU A 113 10.19 6.02 -17.10
N ARG A 114 10.43 7.28 -17.49
CA ARG A 114 9.90 8.48 -16.79
C ARG A 114 8.38 8.64 -16.89
N THR A 115 7.74 7.89 -17.77
CA THR A 115 6.28 7.85 -17.96
C THR A 115 5.55 7.04 -16.87
N CYS A 116 6.26 6.51 -15.87
CA CYS A 116 5.64 5.80 -14.74
C CYS A 116 4.68 6.67 -13.91
N SER A 117 3.75 6.01 -13.24
CA SER A 117 2.79 6.66 -12.33
C SER A 117 3.45 7.12 -11.02
N LYS A 118 2.79 8.02 -10.28
CA LYS A 118 3.22 8.47 -8.95
C LYS A 118 3.40 7.29 -7.98
N PHE A 119 2.43 6.37 -8.00
CA PHE A 119 2.49 5.12 -7.24
C PHE A 119 3.76 4.32 -7.58
N GLU A 120 4.01 4.06 -8.86
CA GLU A 120 5.12 3.22 -9.31
C GLU A 120 6.47 3.77 -8.88
N ILE A 121 6.74 5.06 -9.12
CA ILE A 121 8.02 5.66 -8.73
C ILE A 121 8.20 5.68 -7.22
N LEU A 122 7.17 6.06 -6.46
CA LEU A 122 7.27 6.19 -5.01
C LEU A 122 7.41 4.82 -4.33
N ALA A 123 6.62 3.83 -4.75
CA ALA A 123 6.74 2.46 -4.28
C ALA A 123 8.13 1.88 -4.56
N THR A 124 8.67 2.14 -5.76
CA THR A 124 10.01 1.69 -6.15
C THR A 124 11.10 2.31 -5.27
N CYS A 125 11.08 3.63 -5.10
CA CYS A 125 12.06 4.33 -4.27
C CYS A 125 12.03 3.83 -2.82
N ILE A 126 10.84 3.75 -2.22
CA ILE A 126 10.70 3.30 -0.83
C ILE A 126 11.08 1.83 -0.68
N TRP A 127 10.76 0.96 -1.64
CA TRP A 127 11.18 -0.45 -1.59
C TRP A 127 12.71 -0.59 -1.54
N ARG A 128 13.42 0.17 -2.39
CA ARG A 128 14.89 0.18 -2.42
C ARG A 128 15.47 0.77 -1.13
N CYS A 129 15.04 1.96 -0.71
CA CYS A 129 15.52 2.60 0.52
C CYS A 129 15.25 1.74 1.76
N ARG A 130 14.06 1.12 1.85
CA ARG A 130 13.70 0.18 2.92
C ARG A 130 14.63 -1.02 2.93
N THR A 131 14.89 -1.62 1.78
CA THR A 131 15.75 -2.81 1.69
C THR A 131 17.19 -2.50 2.10
N ILE A 132 17.74 -1.36 1.66
CA ILE A 132 19.07 -0.89 2.07
C ILE A 132 19.11 -0.69 3.60
N ALA A 133 18.11 -0.01 4.16
CA ALA A 133 18.07 0.30 5.60
C ALA A 133 17.94 -0.94 6.49
N LEU A 134 17.21 -1.97 6.05
CA LEU A 134 17.04 -3.22 6.79
C LEU A 134 18.29 -4.10 6.78
N ASN A 135 19.23 -3.85 5.86
CA ASN A 135 20.57 -4.45 5.81
C ASN A 135 20.57 -6.00 5.88
N PHE A 136 19.67 -6.61 5.10
CA PHE A 136 19.64 -8.06 4.86
C PHE A 136 20.87 -8.53 4.06
N ASN A 137 21.12 -9.85 4.00
CA ASN A 137 22.22 -10.39 3.20
C ASN A 137 21.94 -10.18 1.71
N SER A 138 22.97 -9.98 0.89
CA SER A 138 22.74 -9.69 -0.54
C SER A 138 22.02 -10.81 -1.30
N SER A 139 22.14 -12.07 -0.84
CA SER A 139 21.47 -13.24 -1.41
C SER A 139 20.03 -13.42 -0.93
N ASP A 140 19.59 -12.65 0.07
CA ASP A 140 18.24 -12.76 0.62
C ASP A 140 17.20 -12.30 -0.41
N ILE A 141 16.08 -13.03 -0.50
CA ILE A 141 14.95 -12.64 -1.34
C ILE A 141 14.10 -11.61 -0.59
N VAL A 142 13.81 -10.50 -1.24
CA VAL A 142 12.86 -9.47 -0.79
C VAL A 142 11.65 -9.45 -1.71
N ARG A 143 10.49 -9.12 -1.15
CA ARG A 143 9.21 -9.16 -1.85
C ARG A 143 8.59 -7.78 -1.91
N PHE A 144 8.04 -7.42 -3.06
CA PHE A 144 7.12 -6.30 -3.20
C PHE A 144 5.73 -6.84 -3.45
N VAL A 145 4.75 -6.40 -2.66
CA VAL A 145 3.33 -6.73 -2.85
C VAL A 145 2.57 -5.43 -3.09
N CYS A 146 1.80 -5.38 -4.18
CA CYS A 146 0.94 -4.24 -4.48
C CYS A 146 -0.51 -4.62 -4.19
N VAL A 147 -1.21 -3.86 -3.36
CA VAL A 147 -2.66 -4.06 -3.17
C VAL A 147 -3.40 -3.42 -4.33
N VAL A 148 -4.05 -4.23 -5.18
CA VAL A 148 -4.73 -3.76 -6.39
C VAL A 148 -6.24 -3.97 -6.27
N ASN A 149 -7.02 -2.89 -6.45
CA ASN A 149 -8.48 -2.98 -6.56
C ASN A 149 -8.87 -3.68 -7.87
N ALA A 150 -9.44 -4.89 -7.76
CA ALA A 150 -9.79 -5.74 -8.88
C ALA A 150 -11.21 -5.50 -9.42
N ARG A 151 -12.02 -4.64 -8.80
CA ARG A 151 -13.44 -4.41 -9.20
C ARG A 151 -13.62 -4.14 -10.69
N ALA A 152 -12.79 -3.25 -11.26
CA ALA A 152 -12.84 -2.88 -12.67
C ALA A 152 -12.08 -3.84 -13.61
N LYS A 153 -11.34 -4.80 -13.04
CA LYS A 153 -10.51 -5.76 -13.80
C LYS A 153 -11.23 -7.07 -14.10
N LEU A 154 -12.37 -7.31 -13.44
CA LEU A 154 -13.21 -8.49 -13.62
C LEU A 154 -14.10 -8.33 -14.86
N ASN A 155 -14.52 -9.46 -15.45
CA ASN A 155 -15.43 -9.48 -16.59
C ASN A 155 -16.68 -10.33 -16.29
N PRO A 156 -17.87 -9.72 -16.11
CA PRO A 156 -18.10 -8.26 -16.09
C PRO A 156 -17.49 -7.58 -14.85
N PRO A 157 -17.26 -6.24 -14.87
CA PRO A 157 -16.83 -5.50 -13.70
C PRO A 157 -17.80 -5.67 -12.53
N LEU A 158 -17.28 -5.59 -11.29
CA LEU A 158 -18.14 -5.65 -10.11
C LEU A 158 -19.07 -4.42 -10.04
N PRO A 159 -20.30 -4.58 -9.52
CA PRO A 159 -21.22 -3.47 -9.34
C PRO A 159 -20.60 -2.34 -8.51
N VAL A 160 -20.93 -1.09 -8.85
CA VAL A 160 -20.43 0.11 -8.13
C VAL A 160 -20.69 0.04 -6.63
N GLY A 161 -21.80 -0.58 -6.22
CA GLY A 161 -22.15 -0.77 -4.81
C GLY A 161 -21.49 -1.94 -4.09
N TYR A 162 -20.64 -2.73 -4.77
CA TYR A 162 -19.96 -3.87 -4.17
C TYR A 162 -18.96 -3.42 -3.11
N TYR A 163 -19.35 -3.64 -1.86
CA TYR A 163 -18.58 -3.20 -0.69
C TYR A 163 -17.67 -4.29 -0.12
N GLY A 164 -17.62 -5.47 -0.75
CA GLY A 164 -16.77 -6.56 -0.28
C GLY A 164 -15.28 -6.41 -0.59
N ASN A 165 -14.49 -7.41 -0.22
CA ASN A 165 -13.09 -7.48 -0.63
C ASN A 165 -12.99 -7.87 -2.09
N ALA A 166 -12.30 -7.06 -2.90
CA ALA A 166 -11.95 -7.37 -4.27
C ALA A 166 -10.51 -6.92 -4.55
N LEU A 167 -9.56 -7.54 -3.85
CA LEU A 167 -8.15 -7.19 -3.89
C LEU A 167 -7.32 -8.29 -4.57
N GLY A 168 -6.51 -7.90 -5.54
CA GLY A 168 -5.41 -8.72 -6.05
C GLY A 168 -4.10 -8.33 -5.35
N LEU A 169 -3.28 -9.33 -5.03
CA LEU A 169 -1.99 -9.18 -4.32
C LEU A 169 -0.83 -9.74 -5.17
N PRO A 170 -0.54 -9.16 -6.35
CA PRO A 170 0.60 -9.58 -7.16
C PRO A 170 1.91 -9.32 -6.44
N VAL A 171 2.92 -10.14 -6.75
CA VAL A 171 4.20 -10.16 -6.07
C VAL A 171 5.33 -9.96 -7.08
N ALA A 172 6.26 -9.06 -6.77
CA ALA A 172 7.58 -9.07 -7.39
C ALA A 172 8.63 -9.60 -6.41
N LEU A 173 9.53 -10.43 -6.93
CA LEU A 173 10.62 -11.06 -6.18
C LEU A 173 11.95 -10.63 -6.80
N THR A 174 12.94 -10.36 -5.96
CA THR A 174 14.32 -10.09 -6.35
C THR A 174 15.24 -10.32 -5.15
N THR A 175 16.54 -10.45 -5.39
CA THR A 175 17.52 -10.46 -4.29
C THR A 175 17.81 -9.05 -3.78
N VAL A 176 18.24 -8.94 -2.52
CA VAL A 176 18.72 -7.67 -1.94
C VAL A 176 19.83 -7.07 -2.79
N GLY A 177 20.79 -7.90 -3.24
CA GLY A 177 21.89 -7.49 -4.10
C GLY A 177 21.40 -6.87 -5.41
N GLU A 178 20.52 -7.57 -6.13
CA GLU A 178 19.95 -7.06 -7.37
C GLU A 178 19.15 -5.78 -7.16
N LEU A 179 18.30 -5.70 -6.14
CA LEU A 179 17.48 -4.52 -5.86
C LEU A 179 18.34 -3.30 -5.52
N CYS A 180 19.40 -3.49 -4.73
CA CYS A 180 20.21 -2.39 -4.21
C CYS A 180 21.29 -1.94 -5.21
N GLN A 181 21.86 -2.86 -5.99
CA GLN A 181 23.01 -2.56 -6.86
C GLN A 181 22.61 -2.19 -8.29
N ASN A 182 21.46 -2.67 -8.80
CA ASN A 182 20.99 -2.27 -10.13
C ASN A 182 20.45 -0.82 -10.13
N PRO A 183 20.37 -0.18 -11.32
CA PRO A 183 19.70 1.11 -11.48
C PRO A 183 18.24 1.03 -11.03
N LEU A 184 17.68 2.16 -10.55
CA LEU A 184 16.30 2.25 -10.07
C LEU A 184 15.26 1.76 -11.10
N GLY A 185 15.58 1.87 -12.40
CA GLY A 185 14.75 1.34 -13.49
C GLY A 185 14.47 -0.17 -13.40
N TYR A 186 15.43 -0.98 -12.93
CA TYR A 186 15.23 -2.42 -12.71
C TYR A 186 14.09 -2.68 -11.72
N ALA A 187 14.15 -2.03 -10.56
CA ALA A 187 13.13 -2.15 -9.52
C ALA A 187 11.76 -1.64 -10.00
N LEU A 188 11.75 -0.56 -10.79
CA LEU A 188 10.52 -0.01 -11.37
C LEU A 188 9.85 -1.00 -12.33
N GLU A 189 10.60 -1.67 -13.18
CA GLU A 189 10.07 -2.67 -14.10
C GLU A 189 9.43 -3.84 -13.36
N LEU A 190 10.04 -4.29 -12.26
CA LEU A 190 9.45 -5.30 -11.37
C LEU A 190 8.11 -4.83 -10.78
N VAL A 191 8.05 -3.61 -10.24
CA VAL A 191 6.82 -3.01 -9.70
C VAL A 191 5.73 -2.90 -10.77
N LYS A 192 6.08 -2.43 -11.98
CA LYS A 192 5.15 -2.29 -13.11
C LYS A 192 4.61 -3.63 -13.56
N LYS A 193 5.47 -4.65 -13.64
CA LYS A 193 5.09 -6.02 -14.02
C LYS A 193 4.10 -6.59 -13.01
N ALA A 194 4.45 -6.59 -11.71
CA ALA A 194 3.56 -7.09 -10.66
C ALA A 194 2.19 -6.38 -10.68
N LYS A 195 2.16 -5.04 -10.74
CA LYS A 195 0.89 -4.30 -10.81
C LYS A 195 0.01 -4.68 -12.02
N ALA A 196 0.63 -5.04 -13.15
CA ALA A 196 -0.07 -5.42 -14.37
C ALA A 196 -0.63 -6.87 -14.34
N GLU A 197 -0.14 -7.73 -13.44
CA GLU A 197 -0.54 -9.15 -13.36
C GLU A 197 -1.99 -9.35 -12.92
N VAL A 198 -2.59 -8.37 -12.23
CA VAL A 198 -3.98 -8.49 -11.78
C VAL A 198 -4.93 -8.40 -12.97
N THR A 199 -5.50 -9.55 -13.30
CA THR A 199 -6.44 -9.78 -14.39
C THR A 199 -7.65 -10.54 -13.87
N ASP A 200 -8.74 -10.56 -14.64
CA ASP A 200 -9.93 -11.37 -14.36
C ASP A 200 -9.57 -12.84 -14.10
N GLU A 201 -8.68 -13.43 -14.92
CA GLU A 201 -8.28 -14.83 -14.77
C GLU A 201 -7.42 -15.06 -13.52
N LEU A 202 -6.52 -14.14 -13.16
CA LEU A 202 -5.76 -14.26 -11.91
C LEU A 202 -6.69 -14.26 -10.69
N MET A 203 -7.71 -13.38 -10.68
CA MET A 203 -8.68 -13.33 -9.58
C MET A 203 -9.49 -14.62 -9.47
N LYS A 204 -9.96 -15.17 -10.60
CA LYS A 204 -10.69 -16.44 -10.65
C LYS A 204 -9.82 -17.63 -10.23
N SER A 205 -8.59 -17.71 -10.74
CA SER A 205 -7.62 -18.74 -10.34
C SER A 205 -7.23 -18.64 -8.87
N THR A 206 -7.17 -17.43 -8.31
CA THR A 206 -6.93 -17.23 -6.87
C THR A 206 -8.08 -17.81 -6.04
N ALA A 207 -9.34 -17.53 -6.41
CA ALA A 207 -10.51 -18.09 -5.71
C ALA A 207 -10.51 -19.63 -5.76
N ASP A 208 -10.21 -20.21 -6.93
CA ASP A 208 -10.09 -21.66 -7.10
C ASP A 208 -8.98 -22.25 -6.24
N PHE A 209 -7.79 -21.63 -6.27
CA PHE A 209 -6.63 -22.05 -5.49
C PHE A 209 -6.94 -22.06 -3.99
N LEU A 210 -7.62 -21.03 -3.49
CA LEU A 210 -7.98 -20.91 -2.08
C LEU A 210 -8.98 -21.97 -1.63
N VAL A 211 -9.94 -22.35 -2.48
CA VAL A 211 -10.89 -23.43 -2.18
C VAL A 211 -10.22 -24.80 -2.18
N ILE A 212 -9.32 -25.04 -3.14
CA ILE A 212 -8.57 -26.31 -3.23
C ILE A 212 -7.61 -26.48 -2.03
N ASN A 213 -6.91 -25.41 -1.65
CA ASN A 213 -5.80 -25.47 -0.69
C ASN A 213 -6.16 -24.99 0.73
N GLY A 214 -7.44 -24.74 1.01
CA GLY A 214 -7.89 -24.39 2.37
C GLY A 214 -7.40 -23.03 2.89
N ARG A 215 -7.19 -22.05 2.00
CA ARG A 215 -6.73 -20.69 2.32
C ARG A 215 -5.42 -20.64 3.13
N PRO A 216 -4.28 -21.01 2.53
CA PRO A 216 -2.98 -20.88 3.20
C PRO A 216 -2.69 -19.42 3.55
N ASN A 217 -1.87 -19.22 4.58
CA ASN A 217 -1.31 -17.89 4.86
C ASN A 217 -0.41 -17.47 3.70
N TYR A 218 -0.48 -16.20 3.30
CA TYR A 218 0.45 -15.66 2.31
C TYR A 218 1.81 -15.33 2.96
N VAL A 219 2.87 -15.30 2.15
CA VAL A 219 4.24 -15.09 2.65
C VAL A 219 4.48 -13.62 3.00
N ASN A 220 4.70 -13.32 4.28
CA ASN A 220 4.97 -11.97 4.78
C ASN A 220 6.45 -11.69 5.11
N ILE A 221 7.34 -12.68 4.95
CA ILE A 221 8.76 -12.56 5.27
C ILE A 221 9.46 -11.63 4.29
N ARG A 222 10.12 -10.59 4.84
CA ARG A 222 10.86 -9.56 4.08
C ARG A 222 10.00 -8.92 2.99
N THR A 223 8.70 -8.84 3.26
CA THR A 223 7.72 -8.25 2.36
C THR A 223 7.64 -6.74 2.59
N TYR A 224 7.55 -6.02 1.48
CA TYR A 224 7.14 -4.62 1.40
C TYR A 224 5.81 -4.58 0.65
N GLU A 225 4.72 -4.55 1.40
CA GLU A 225 3.35 -4.43 0.90
C GLU A 225 2.97 -2.96 0.82
N VAL A 226 2.35 -2.54 -0.29
CA VAL A 226 1.93 -1.16 -0.50
C VAL A 226 0.46 -1.09 -0.84
N SER A 227 -0.28 -0.29 -0.07
CA SER A 227 -1.67 0.04 -0.31
C SER A 227 -1.81 1.52 -0.64
N ASP A 228 -2.19 1.80 -1.89
CA ASP A 228 -2.46 3.16 -2.35
C ASP A 228 -3.90 3.55 -2.06
N ILE A 229 -4.08 4.40 -1.05
CA ILE A 229 -5.36 4.93 -0.61
C ILE A 229 -5.55 6.40 -0.99
N THR A 230 -4.71 6.93 -1.88
CA THR A 230 -4.77 8.33 -2.35
C THR A 230 -6.10 8.66 -3.04
N HIS A 231 -6.78 7.65 -3.59
CA HIS A 231 -7.97 7.79 -4.43
C HIS A 231 -9.24 7.11 -3.89
N ILE A 232 -9.20 6.52 -2.69
CA ILE A 232 -10.36 5.75 -2.19
C ILE A 232 -11.45 6.60 -1.53
N GLY A 233 -11.24 7.91 -1.38
CA GLY A 233 -12.29 8.87 -0.98
C GLY A 233 -12.35 9.24 0.50
N PHE A 234 -11.35 8.87 1.32
CA PHE A 234 -11.34 9.23 2.74
C PHE A 234 -11.45 10.74 3.00
N LYS A 235 -10.87 11.57 2.12
CA LYS A 235 -10.92 13.05 2.21
C LYS A 235 -12.26 13.66 1.80
N ASP A 236 -13.19 12.86 1.30
CA ASP A 236 -14.48 13.34 0.79
C ASP A 236 -15.66 13.03 1.73
N ILE A 237 -15.40 12.38 2.87
CA ILE A 237 -16.43 12.00 3.85
C ILE A 237 -16.84 13.22 4.69
N ASP A 238 -17.89 13.91 4.26
CA ASP A 238 -18.44 15.08 4.98
C ASP A 238 -19.73 14.72 5.71
N TYR A 239 -19.69 14.75 7.04
CA TYR A 239 -20.82 14.47 7.93
C TYR A 239 -21.78 15.67 8.12
N GLY A 240 -21.53 16.81 7.47
CA GLY A 240 -22.26 18.07 7.63
C GLY A 240 -21.43 19.20 8.24
N TRP A 241 -20.16 18.95 8.54
CA TRP A 241 -19.22 19.91 9.13
C TRP A 241 -18.04 20.25 8.21
N GLY A 242 -18.13 19.85 6.93
CA GLY A 242 -17.08 20.01 5.94
C GLY A 242 -16.21 18.76 5.78
N LYS A 243 -15.29 18.82 4.83
CA LYS A 243 -14.35 17.72 4.54
C LYS A 243 -13.33 17.55 5.68
N PRO A 244 -12.91 16.31 5.97
CA PRO A 244 -11.95 16.05 7.04
C PRO A 244 -10.58 16.62 6.68
N LEU A 245 -9.88 17.16 7.68
CA LEU A 245 -8.47 17.57 7.54
C LEU A 245 -7.55 16.36 7.28
N TYR A 246 -7.89 15.22 7.86
CA TYR A 246 -7.22 13.94 7.69
C TYR A 246 -8.24 12.80 7.64
N GLY A 247 -8.07 11.88 6.70
CA GLY A 247 -8.86 10.66 6.62
C GLY A 247 -8.00 9.52 6.08
N GLY A 248 -7.78 8.50 6.90
CA GLY A 248 -6.88 7.39 6.60
C GLY A 248 -6.67 6.47 7.81
N PRO A 249 -5.84 5.42 7.68
CA PRO A 249 -5.50 4.51 8.75
C PRO A 249 -4.64 5.21 9.82
N ILE A 250 -4.76 4.78 11.07
CA ILE A 250 -4.06 5.40 12.22
C ILE A 250 -2.56 5.05 12.21
N ALA A 251 -2.21 3.87 11.71
CA ALA A 251 -0.88 3.30 11.73
C ALA A 251 -0.69 2.39 10.52
N ALA A 252 0.57 2.13 10.18
CA ALA A 252 0.94 1.06 9.26
C ALA A 252 1.17 -0.23 10.06
N ASP A 253 0.94 -1.39 9.44
CA ASP A 253 1.36 -2.68 10.02
C ASP A 253 2.78 -3.01 9.54
N ILE A 254 3.44 -3.97 10.17
CA ILE A 254 4.82 -4.36 9.86
C ILE A 254 4.92 -4.82 8.40
N GLY A 255 5.75 -4.13 7.62
CA GLY A 255 5.92 -4.43 6.20
C GLY A 255 4.84 -3.85 5.29
N LEU A 256 3.79 -3.24 5.85
CA LEU A 256 2.77 -2.51 5.09
C LEU A 256 3.12 -1.03 5.00
N CYS A 257 2.87 -0.44 3.84
CA CYS A 257 3.01 0.99 3.59
C CYS A 257 1.73 1.54 2.97
N PHE A 258 1.23 2.62 3.54
CA PHE A 258 0.07 3.32 3.00
C PHE A 258 0.51 4.59 2.28
N PHE A 259 0.04 4.78 1.06
CA PHE A 259 0.11 6.06 0.37
C PHE A 259 -1.21 6.80 0.51
N GLN A 260 -1.17 7.98 1.09
CA GLN A 260 -2.34 8.79 1.35
C GLN A 260 -2.18 10.19 0.77
N SER A 261 -3.21 10.70 0.10
CA SER A 261 -3.22 12.09 -0.36
C SER A 261 -3.17 13.00 0.86
N SER A 262 -2.23 13.93 0.92
CA SER A 262 -2.07 14.87 2.03
C SER A 262 -1.75 16.27 1.52
N THR A 263 -2.00 17.28 2.35
CA THR A 263 -1.64 18.67 2.09
C THR A 263 -0.84 19.14 3.29
N ASN A 264 0.38 19.65 3.06
CA ASN A 264 1.25 20.05 4.17
C ASN A 264 0.84 21.40 4.76
N ASN A 265 1.56 21.83 5.81
CA ASN A 265 1.32 23.12 6.48
C ASN A 265 1.55 24.37 5.60
N LYS A 266 2.19 24.21 4.44
CA LYS A 266 2.39 25.27 3.43
C LYS A 266 1.29 25.28 2.36
N GLY A 267 0.32 24.37 2.44
CA GLY A 267 -0.73 24.23 1.44
C GLY A 267 -0.29 23.48 0.18
N GLU A 268 0.84 22.78 0.21
CA GLU A 268 1.31 21.99 -0.93
C GLU A 268 0.68 20.60 -0.87
N ASP A 269 0.08 20.17 -1.99
CA ASP A 269 -0.44 18.83 -2.15
C ASP A 269 0.67 17.81 -2.41
N GLY A 270 0.47 16.60 -1.89
CA GLY A 270 1.43 15.51 -2.02
C GLY A 270 0.89 14.17 -1.54
N ILE A 271 1.80 13.22 -1.39
CA ILE A 271 1.52 11.89 -0.87
C ILE A 271 2.26 11.74 0.46
N LEU A 272 1.52 11.39 1.50
CA LEU A 272 2.07 10.91 2.76
C LEU A 272 2.27 9.40 2.66
N ALA A 273 3.52 8.95 2.75
CA ALA A 273 3.87 7.54 2.86
C ALA A 273 4.03 7.18 4.34
N MET A 274 3.16 6.32 4.86
CA MET A 274 3.22 5.79 6.22
C MET A 274 3.90 4.43 6.19
N VAL A 275 5.02 4.28 6.89
CA VAL A 275 5.88 3.09 6.86
C VAL A 275 6.14 2.62 8.29
N SER A 276 5.95 1.33 8.56
CA SER A 276 6.37 0.72 9.83
C SER A 276 7.69 -0.03 9.66
N LEU A 277 8.68 0.29 10.49
CA LEU A 277 10.04 -0.29 10.43
C LEU A 277 10.57 -0.61 11.84
N PRO A 278 11.45 -1.61 11.98
CA PRO A 278 12.15 -1.83 13.25
C PRO A 278 12.89 -0.56 13.67
N ARG A 279 12.83 -0.24 14.97
CA ARG A 279 13.46 0.95 15.55
C ARG A 279 14.91 1.13 15.12
N LEU A 280 15.70 0.06 15.10
CA LEU A 280 17.13 0.11 14.76
C LEU A 280 17.41 0.42 13.29
N SER A 281 16.40 0.45 12.43
CA SER A 281 16.52 0.72 10.99
C SER A 281 15.99 2.09 10.58
N THR A 282 15.27 2.80 11.47
CA THR A 282 14.56 4.05 11.13
C THR A 282 15.52 5.16 10.72
N GLU A 283 16.65 5.32 11.44
CA GLU A 283 17.67 6.32 11.12
C GLU A 283 18.30 6.07 9.75
N ARG A 284 18.71 4.82 9.47
CA ARG A 284 19.24 4.43 8.16
C ARG A 284 18.21 4.66 7.05
N PHE A 285 16.94 4.35 7.31
CA PHE A 285 15.88 4.57 6.35
C PHE A 285 15.67 6.04 6.03
N THR A 286 15.62 6.91 7.05
CA THR A 286 15.52 8.36 6.86
C THR A 286 16.68 8.89 6.02
N VAL A 287 17.92 8.45 6.31
CA VAL A 287 19.12 8.83 5.53
C VAL A 287 18.98 8.41 4.06
N GLU A 288 18.54 7.18 3.78
CA GLU A 288 18.36 6.71 2.41
C GLU A 288 17.24 7.45 1.66
N ILE A 289 16.15 7.83 2.34
CA ILE A 289 15.10 8.65 1.74
C ILE A 289 15.63 10.06 1.42
N GLU A 290 16.32 10.71 2.35
CA GLU A 290 16.91 12.04 2.12
C GLU A 290 17.91 12.03 0.97
N LYS A 291 18.78 11.01 0.94
CA LYS A 291 19.75 10.79 -0.13
C LYS A 291 19.07 10.69 -1.49
N MET A 292 18.05 9.85 -1.60
CA MET A 292 17.28 9.65 -2.83
C MET A 292 16.59 10.95 -3.30
N ILE A 293 16.03 11.75 -2.39
CA ILE A 293 15.46 13.06 -2.72
C ILE A 293 16.53 14.05 -3.20
N ARG A 294 17.71 14.10 -2.56
CA ARG A 294 18.82 14.99 -2.96
C ARG A 294 19.36 14.62 -4.34
N GLU A 295 19.57 13.34 -4.60
CA GLU A 295 19.99 12.81 -5.90
C GLU A 295 18.98 13.19 -7.00
N ALA A 296 17.68 13.05 -6.73
CA ALA A 296 16.62 13.41 -7.67
C ALA A 296 16.60 14.90 -8.04
N ASN A 297 17.04 15.75 -7.12
CA ASN A 297 17.14 17.20 -7.30
C ASN A 297 18.50 17.66 -7.86
N GLY A 298 19.42 16.73 -8.16
CA GLY A 298 20.75 17.05 -8.68
C GLY A 298 21.68 17.73 -7.67
N VAL A 299 21.43 17.56 -6.37
CA VAL A 299 22.24 18.15 -5.29
C VAL A 299 23.31 17.15 -4.84
N ASN A 300 24.59 17.49 -5.02
CA ASN A 300 25.74 16.65 -4.63
C ASN A 300 25.97 16.57 -3.11
N PHE A 301 26.64 15.51 -2.65
CA PHE A 301 26.84 15.09 -1.24
C PHE A 301 27.65 16.02 -0.32
N SER A 302 27.99 17.24 -0.72
CA SER A 302 28.82 18.12 0.12
C SER A 302 27.97 18.96 1.09
N CYS A 303 27.93 18.52 2.36
CA CYS A 303 27.53 19.26 3.58
C CYS A 303 26.05 19.63 3.79
N PHE A 304 25.46 19.08 4.87
CA PHE A 304 24.71 19.73 5.98
C PHE A 304 23.77 18.69 6.67
N PRO A 305 23.55 18.79 8.00
CA PRO A 305 22.93 17.75 8.80
C PRO A 305 21.40 17.74 8.68
N ALA A 306 20.86 16.55 8.97
CA ALA A 306 19.46 16.15 8.89
C ALA A 306 18.50 17.17 9.51
N LEU A 307 17.51 17.60 8.71
CA LEU A 307 16.34 18.31 9.19
C LEU A 307 15.22 17.28 9.33
N LEU A 308 14.94 16.86 10.57
CA LEU A 308 13.68 16.22 10.91
C LEU A 308 12.54 17.15 10.45
N ARG A 309 11.80 16.75 9.42
CA ARG A 309 10.50 17.32 9.10
C ARG A 309 9.43 16.45 9.77
N LEU A 310 8.83 16.99 10.82
CA LEU A 310 7.52 16.57 11.33
C LEU A 310 6.42 17.21 10.48
#